data_AF-A0A0L7T5A9-F1
#
_entry.id   AF-A0A0L7T5A9-F1
#
_cell.length_a   1.000
_cell.length_b   1.000
_cell.length_c   1.000
_cell.angle_alpha   90.00
_cell.angle_beta   90.00
_cell.angle_gamma   90.00
#
_symmetry.space_group_name_H-M   'P 1'
#
loop_
_entity.id
_entity.type
_entity.pdbx_description
1 polymer ?
#
loop_
_entity_poly.entity_id
_entity_poly.type
_entity_poly.pdbx_seq_one_letter_code
_entity_poly.pdbx_strand_id
1 'polypeptide(L)'
;MINRYTLAAMVAAVALSGCAKHSVDETVADFSSGSTQLSVTHLPARTADGATVFVTVDGSEAGALPVGESMSLRVPAGAHQVGGYARSLIG
;
A
#
# COMPACT_ATOMS: atom_id res chain seq x y z
N MET A 1 1.09 37.50 -39.82
CA MET A 1 2.27 36.72 -39.39
C MET A 1 1.83 35.74 -38.32
N ILE A 2 1.62 34.48 -38.69
CA ILE A 2 1.15 33.42 -37.76
C ILE A 2 2.36 32.88 -36.98
N ASN A 3 2.26 33.00 -35.66
CA ASN A 3 3.35 32.78 -34.72
C ASN A 3 3.61 31.27 -34.54
N ARG A 4 4.84 30.83 -34.80
CA ARG A 4 5.24 29.41 -34.92
C ARG A 4 5.45 28.67 -33.58
N TYR A 5 5.13 29.30 -32.46
CA TYR A 5 5.48 28.81 -31.12
C TYR A 5 4.32 28.16 -30.35
N THR A 6 3.14 28.02 -30.95
CA THR A 6 1.96 27.45 -30.27
C THR A 6 1.97 25.92 -30.19
N LEU A 7 2.71 25.23 -31.06
CA LEU A 7 2.74 23.76 -31.12
C LEU A 7 3.56 23.10 -30.00
N ALA A 8 4.54 23.81 -29.43
CA ALA A 8 5.42 23.25 -28.39
C ALA A 8 4.72 23.12 -27.03
N ALA A 9 3.71 23.95 -26.75
CA ALA A 9 3.02 23.93 -25.46
C ALA A 9 2.07 22.73 -25.29
N MET A 10 1.56 22.17 -26.39
CA MET A 10 0.51 21.14 -26.33
C MET A 10 1.06 19.73 -26.01
N VAL A 11 2.34 19.46 -26.31
CA VAL A 11 2.97 18.15 -26.06
C VAL A 11 3.32 17.97 -24.57
N ALA A 12 3.63 19.04 -23.85
CA ALA A 12 3.95 18.97 -22.42
C ALA A 12 2.75 18.57 -21.55
N ALA A 13 1.52 18.95 -21.94
CA ALA A 13 0.32 18.64 -21.18
C ALA A 13 -0.08 17.15 -21.23
N VAL A 14 0.23 16.45 -22.32
CA VAL A 14 -0.10 15.01 -22.48
C VAL A 14 0.90 14.11 -21.74
N ALA A 15 2.13 14.58 -21.53
CA ALA A 15 3.13 13.82 -20.78
C ALA A 15 2.83 13.75 -19.27
N LEU A 16 2.15 14.77 -18.70
CA LEU A 16 1.83 14.79 -17.26
C LEU A 16 0.57 13.98 -16.89
N SER A 17 -0.30 13.63 -17.84
CA SER A 17 -1.49 12.79 -17.54
C SER A 17 -1.16 11.29 -17.46
N GLY A 18 0.08 10.88 -17.73
CA GLY A 18 0.54 9.50 -17.63
C GLY A 18 0.85 9.00 -16.22
N CYS A 19 0.81 9.88 -15.20
CA CYS A 19 1.05 9.52 -13.79
C CYS A 19 -0.25 9.30 -13.01
N ALA A 20 -1.34 8.93 -13.68
CA ALA A 20 -2.52 8.41 -12.98
C ALA A 20 -2.11 7.11 -12.28
N LYS A 21 -1.91 7.22 -10.95
CA LYS A 21 -1.64 6.12 -10.03
C LYS A 21 -2.56 4.95 -10.40
N HIS A 22 -1.95 3.80 -10.70
CA HIS A 22 -2.66 2.54 -10.86
C HIS A 22 -3.53 2.34 -9.62
N SER A 23 -4.84 2.51 -9.77
CA SER A 23 -5.80 2.10 -8.77
C SER A 23 -5.69 0.58 -8.73
N VAL A 24 -4.94 0.07 -7.75
CA VAL A 24 -4.96 -1.35 -7.42
C VAL A 24 -6.41 -1.66 -7.14
N ASP A 25 -7.01 -2.44 -8.03
CA ASP A 25 -8.35 -2.99 -7.91
C ASP A 25 -8.46 -3.57 -6.49
N GLU A 26 -9.39 -3.06 -5.67
CA GLU A 26 -9.68 -3.57 -4.33
C GLU A 26 -10.39 -4.93 -4.44
N THR A 27 -9.78 -5.88 -5.14
CA THR A 27 -10.01 -7.30 -4.86
C THR A 27 -9.58 -7.55 -3.43
N VAL A 28 -10.55 -7.81 -2.55
CA VAL A 28 -10.31 -8.24 -1.17
C VAL A 28 -9.43 -9.50 -1.23
N ALA A 29 -8.15 -9.33 -0.94
CA ALA A 29 -7.18 -10.42 -0.99
C ALA A 29 -7.49 -11.46 0.09
N ASP A 30 -7.55 -12.74 -0.29
CA ASP A 30 -7.72 -13.85 0.65
C ASP A 30 -6.36 -14.31 1.17
N PHE A 31 -6.12 -14.07 2.46
CA PHE A 31 -4.91 -14.47 3.17
C PHE A 31 -5.09 -15.75 4.00
N SER A 32 -6.09 -16.59 3.71
CA SER A 32 -6.38 -17.82 4.47
C SER A 32 -5.87 -19.10 3.81
N SER A 33 -5.59 -19.08 2.51
CA SER A 33 -5.47 -20.28 1.66
C SER A 33 -4.12 -20.48 0.95
N GLY A 34 -3.18 -19.53 1.07
CA GLY A 34 -1.86 -19.64 0.47
C GLY A 34 -0.99 -20.80 0.98
N SER A 35 -0.02 -21.25 0.17
CA SER A 35 0.89 -22.36 0.51
C SER A 35 1.96 -21.99 1.55
N THR A 36 2.24 -20.70 1.72
CA THR A 36 3.28 -20.17 2.60
C THR A 36 2.64 -19.44 3.77
N GLN A 37 3.10 -19.68 4.99
CA GLN A 37 2.64 -18.96 6.17
C GLN A 37 3.61 -17.83 6.54
N LEU A 38 3.06 -16.63 6.73
CA LEU A 38 3.74 -15.45 7.26
C LEU A 38 3.23 -15.20 8.68
N SER A 39 4.14 -14.88 9.59
CA SER A 39 3.80 -14.43 10.95
C SER A 39 4.33 -13.02 11.15
N VAL A 40 3.43 -12.08 11.37
CA VAL A 40 3.74 -10.66 11.59
C VAL A 40 3.44 -10.32 13.04
N THR A 41 4.39 -9.71 13.75
CA THR A 41 4.21 -9.32 15.16
C THR A 41 4.42 -7.83 15.31
N HIS A 42 3.49 -7.16 15.97
CA HIS A 42 3.64 -5.76 16.32
C HIS A 42 4.35 -5.63 17.66
N LEU A 43 5.65 -5.35 17.61
CA LEU A 43 6.45 -5.20 18.83
C LEU A 43 6.19 -3.85 19.50
N PRO A 44 5.95 -3.82 20.82
CA PRO A 44 5.84 -2.55 21.55
C PRO A 44 7.17 -1.81 21.57
N ALA A 45 7.13 -0.50 21.37
CA ALA A 45 8.29 0.39 21.49
C ALA A 45 8.03 1.45 22.56
N ARG A 46 9.08 1.87 23.29
CA ARG A 46 8.94 2.82 24.43
C ARG A 46 8.33 4.17 24.05
N THR A 47 8.56 4.62 22.82
CA THR A 47 8.09 5.91 22.31
C THR A 47 6.90 5.74 21.36
N ALA A 48 6.30 4.55 21.29
CA ALA A 48 5.10 4.34 20.50
C ALA A 48 3.90 4.98 21.23
N ASP A 49 2.99 5.55 20.45
CA ASP A 49 1.74 6.16 20.90
C ASP A 49 0.60 5.13 21.10
N GLY A 50 0.88 3.86 20.86
CA GLY A 50 -0.10 2.77 20.99
C GLY A 50 -0.97 2.54 19.74
N ALA A 51 -0.69 3.22 18.62
CA ALA A 51 -1.50 3.12 17.42
C ALA A 51 -1.59 1.68 16.88
N THR A 52 -2.77 1.29 16.42
CA THR A 52 -2.97 0.03 15.68
C THR A 52 -2.33 0.13 14.29
N VAL A 53 -1.55 -0.90 13.91
CA VAL A 53 -0.96 -1.00 12.57
C VAL A 53 -1.89 -1.81 11.68
N PHE A 54 -2.23 -1.30 10.51
CA PHE A 54 -2.93 -2.04 9.46
C PHE A 54 -1.90 -2.69 8.56
N VAL A 55 -1.84 -4.02 8.56
CA VAL A 55 -0.86 -4.80 7.79
C VAL A 55 -1.33 -4.91 6.35
N THR A 56 -0.39 -4.76 5.41
CA THR A 56 -0.66 -4.92 3.97
C THR A 56 0.27 -5.96 3.37
N VAL A 57 -0.23 -6.73 2.40
CA VAL A 57 0.58 -7.62 1.57
C VAL A 57 0.31 -7.27 0.11
N ASP A 58 1.36 -6.96 -0.64
CA ASP A 58 1.30 -6.53 -2.05
C ASP A 58 0.32 -5.36 -2.30
N GLY A 59 0.23 -4.46 -1.31
CA GLY A 59 -0.67 -3.31 -1.35
C GLY A 59 -2.12 -3.59 -0.95
N SER A 60 -2.50 -4.86 -0.71
CA SER A 60 -3.82 -5.24 -0.21
C SER A 60 -3.83 -5.30 1.32
N GLU A 61 -4.88 -4.78 1.95
CA GLU A 61 -5.01 -4.78 3.41
C GLU A 61 -5.34 -6.19 3.95
N ALA A 62 -4.50 -6.68 4.85
CA ALA A 62 -4.65 -8.00 5.49
C ALA A 62 -5.41 -7.91 6.82
N GLY A 63 -5.28 -6.79 7.53
CA GLY A 63 -6.07 -6.50 8.73
C GLY A 63 -5.36 -5.62 9.75
N ALA A 64 -6.10 -5.27 10.80
CA ALA A 64 -5.60 -4.52 11.94
C ALA A 64 -4.75 -5.41 12.87
N LEU A 65 -3.62 -4.87 13.34
CA LEU A 65 -2.68 -5.53 14.25
C LEU A 65 -2.39 -4.62 15.46
N PRO A 66 -3.07 -4.84 16.59
CA PRO A 66 -2.83 -4.15 17.84
C PRO A 66 -1.39 -4.34 18.36
N VAL A 67 -0.93 -3.42 19.19
CA VAL A 67 0.41 -3.49 19.81
C VAL A 67 0.52 -4.75 20.67
N GLY A 68 1.62 -5.49 20.50
CA GLY A 68 1.92 -6.71 21.24
C GLY A 68 1.27 -7.97 20.68
N GLU A 69 0.42 -7.85 19.65
CA GLU A 69 -0.23 -8.99 19.01
C GLU A 69 0.54 -9.51 17.79
N SER A 70 0.18 -10.73 17.38
CA SER A 70 0.71 -11.39 16.19
C SER A 70 -0.42 -11.81 15.26
N MET A 71 -0.17 -11.73 13.95
CA MET A 71 -1.08 -12.14 12.89
C MET A 71 -0.42 -13.20 12.02
N SER A 72 -1.17 -14.26 11.73
CA SER A 72 -0.77 -15.28 10.75
C SER A 72 -1.52 -15.07 9.45
N LEU A 73 -0.78 -15.00 8.34
CA LEU A 73 -1.29 -14.83 7.00
C LEU A 73 -0.80 -15.98 6.13
N ARG A 74 -1.63 -16.47 5.21
CA ARG A 74 -1.25 -17.47 4.21
C ARG A 74 -1.25 -16.85 2.82
N VAL A 75 -0.07 -16.85 2.20
CA VAL A 75 0.18 -16.27 0.88
C VAL A 75 0.70 -17.34 -0.09
N PRO A 76 0.53 -17.17 -1.41
CA PRO A 76 1.15 -18.05 -2.40
C PRO A 76 2.67 -18.17 -2.21
N ALA A 77 3.29 -19.14 -2.87
CA ALA A 77 4.74 -19.21 -2.93
C ALA A 77 5.27 -18.09 -3.84
N GLY A 78 6.22 -17.30 -3.35
CA GLY A 78 6.81 -16.21 -4.14
C GLY A 78 7.39 -15.10 -3.29
N ALA A 79 7.85 -14.05 -3.97
CA ALA A 79 8.23 -12.80 -3.34
C ALA A 79 6.97 -11.95 -3.12
N HIS A 80 6.80 -11.47 -1.90
CA HIS A 80 5.67 -10.62 -1.49
C HIS A 80 6.19 -9.40 -0.74
N GLN A 81 5.57 -8.26 -0.96
CA GLN A 81 5.84 -7.04 -0.21
C GLN A 81 4.93 -7.00 1.01
N VAL A 82 5.50 -7.19 2.20
CA VAL A 82 4.80 -6.97 3.47
C VAL A 82 5.06 -5.55 3.94
N GLY A 83 3.99 -4.82 4.20
CA GLY A 83 4.02 -3.46 4.70
C GLY A 83 3.03 -3.27 5.84
N GLY A 84 2.94 -2.04 6.31
CA GLY A 84 1.89 -1.66 7.22
C GLY A 84 1.90 -0.16 7.45
N TYR A 85 0.78 0.36 7.92
CA TYR A 85 0.62 1.78 8.22
C TYR A 85 -0.19 1.98 9.50
N ALA A 86 0.08 3.07 10.21
CA ALA A 86 -0.77 3.53 11.30
C ALA A 86 -1.70 4.62 10.74
N ARG A 87 -3.00 4.57 11.10
CA ARG A 87 -3.95 5.60 10.68
C ARG A 87 -3.83 6.80 11.64
N SER A 88 -3.47 7.96 11.08
CA SER A 88 -3.52 9.23 11.81
C SER A 88 -4.97 9.61 12.10
N LEU A 89 -5.21 10.15 13.30
CA LEU A 89 -6.51 10.73 13.67
C LEU A 89 -6.64 12.20 13.26
N ILE A 90 -5.55 12.81 12.77
CA ILE A 90 -5.54 14.17 12.24
C ILE A 90 -5.61 14.06 10.70
N GLY A 91 -6.67 14.62 10.12
CA GLY A 91 -6.95 14.68 8.69
C GLY A 91 -7.16 16.11 8.22
#